data_AF-A0A1F6WX86-F1
#
_entry.id   AF-A0A1F6WX86-F1
#
_cell.length_a   1.000
_cell.length_b   1.000
_cell.length_c   1.000
_cell.angle_alpha   90.00
_cell.angle_beta   90.00
_cell.angle_gamma   90.00
#
_symmetry.space_group_name_H-M   'P 1'
#
loop_
_entity.id
_entity.type
_entity.pdbx_description
1 polymer ?
#
loop_
_entity_poly.entity_id
_entity_poly.type
_entity_poly.pdbx_seq_one_letter_code
_entity_poly.pdbx_strand_id
1 'polypeptide(L)'
;MTKQRRLHNQGGKRGNGWKRGMENLIIALGDSGEDAVQPMLGVVKLEHNSSEGDLWHKRLNAAIQVKTGGNTDHVSIRESQLDTHLVQCQGFPYSHCWYVFVKYRNRKRREDGRNLRLFQETVQEESEVPDFLGRHLKGVYVVDIKIVDALRHKLGATGWVRHGNGLFPSLEIGWRFFEKLRHSSEDVFRAVGLDPRCFRVRSHQAETKFSGHTLKFPFLYALDSRLEKRRRISFPVLKATEASKTA
;
A
#
# COMPACT_ATOMS: atom_id res chain seq x y z
N MET A 1 4.99 48.63 -23.48
CA MET A 1 5.05 47.68 -24.62
C MET A 1 5.85 46.46 -24.20
N THR A 2 5.17 45.35 -23.94
CA THR A 2 5.66 44.18 -23.23
C THR A 2 6.13 43.12 -24.25
N LYS A 3 7.43 42.84 -24.33
CA LYS A 3 7.94 41.73 -25.16
C LYS A 3 7.88 40.42 -24.37
N GLN A 4 6.92 39.58 -24.73
CA GLN A 4 6.83 38.16 -24.34
C GLN A 4 8.08 37.41 -24.81
N ARG A 5 8.86 36.84 -23.89
CA ARG A 5 9.79 35.75 -24.19
C ARG A 5 9.04 34.43 -24.08
N ARG A 6 8.64 33.88 -25.22
CA ARG A 6 8.25 32.46 -25.36
C ARG A 6 9.50 31.61 -25.11
N LEU A 7 9.56 30.90 -23.99
CA LEU A 7 10.50 29.81 -23.84
C LEU A 7 9.93 28.57 -24.55
N HIS A 8 10.63 28.20 -25.61
CA HIS A 8 10.47 26.93 -26.32
C HIS A 8 10.57 25.76 -25.35
N ASN A 9 9.50 24.97 -25.26
CA ASN A 9 9.57 23.61 -24.73
C ASN A 9 10.13 22.71 -25.85
N GLN A 10 11.46 22.56 -25.89
CA GLN A 10 12.08 21.52 -26.69
C GLN A 10 11.84 20.18 -26.01
N GLY A 11 11.13 19.28 -26.71
CA GLY A 11 10.99 17.88 -26.34
C GLY A 11 12.35 17.18 -26.36
N GLY A 12 13.05 17.19 -25.23
CA GLY A 12 14.26 16.40 -25.02
C GLY A 12 13.89 14.92 -24.85
N LYS A 13 14.47 14.06 -25.68
CA LYS A 13 14.45 12.60 -25.52
C LYS A 13 14.86 12.24 -24.09
N ARG A 14 13.91 11.72 -23.29
CA ARG A 14 14.16 11.25 -21.92
C ARG A 14 15.09 10.03 -21.96
N GLY A 15 16.38 10.25 -21.74
CA GLY A 15 17.42 9.22 -21.76
C GLY A 15 17.35 8.22 -20.60
N ASN A 16 18.27 7.26 -20.58
CA ASN A 16 18.34 6.20 -19.56
C ASN A 16 18.52 6.73 -18.12
N GLY A 17 19.06 7.93 -17.93
CA GLY A 17 19.17 8.59 -16.62
C GLY A 17 17.82 8.97 -16.00
N TRP A 18 16.84 9.38 -16.83
CA TRP A 18 15.47 9.66 -16.36
C TRP A 18 14.75 8.38 -15.91
N LYS A 19 15.03 7.25 -16.56
CA LYS A 19 14.49 5.94 -16.17
C LYS A 19 15.06 5.47 -14.83
N ARG A 20 16.38 5.58 -14.62
CA ARG A 20 17.02 5.24 -13.33
C ARG A 20 16.55 6.15 -12.20
N GLY A 21 16.44 7.46 -12.43
CA GLY A 21 15.90 8.40 -11.44
C GLY A 21 14.47 8.04 -11.02
N MET A 22 13.60 7.68 -11.98
CA MET A 22 12.23 7.26 -11.68
C MET A 22 12.18 5.92 -10.92
N GLU A 23 13.07 4.97 -11.22
CA GLU A 23 13.16 3.70 -10.48
C GLU A 23 13.51 3.94 -9.01
N ASN A 24 14.51 4.79 -8.73
CA ASN A 24 14.86 5.19 -7.36
C ASN A 24 13.70 5.88 -6.63
N LEU A 25 13.00 6.81 -7.30
CA LEU A 25 11.83 7.46 -6.71
C LEU A 25 10.71 6.46 -6.37
N ILE A 26 10.52 5.42 -7.19
CA ILE A 26 9.54 4.36 -6.93
C ILE A 26 9.96 3.51 -5.73
N ILE A 27 11.26 3.20 -5.58
CA ILE A 27 11.79 2.48 -4.40
C ILE A 27 11.57 3.33 -3.15
N ALA A 28 11.98 4.60 -3.16
CA ALA A 28 11.76 5.53 -2.06
C ALA A 28 10.28 5.70 -1.68
N LEU A 29 9.36 5.53 -2.66
CA LEU A 29 7.92 5.54 -2.42
C LEU A 29 7.42 4.27 -1.73
N GLY A 30 8.06 3.13 -1.99
CA GLY A 30 7.89 1.89 -1.22
C GLY A 30 8.32 2.11 0.23
N ASP A 31 9.57 2.53 0.44
CA ASP A 31 10.18 2.75 1.76
C ASP A 31 9.40 3.78 2.58
N SER A 32 8.98 4.88 1.96
CA SER A 32 8.14 5.91 2.60
C SER A 32 6.76 5.37 2.99
N GLY A 33 6.22 4.41 2.22
CA GLY A 33 4.98 3.71 2.55
C GLY A 33 5.12 2.89 3.82
N GLU A 34 6.25 2.19 3.99
CA GLU A 34 6.59 1.46 5.20
C GLU A 34 6.72 2.39 6.41
N ASP A 35 7.46 3.49 6.26
CA ASP A 35 7.63 4.50 7.31
C ASP A 35 6.30 5.11 7.74
N ALA A 36 5.40 5.36 6.79
CA ALA A 36 4.09 5.90 7.09
C ALA A 36 3.25 4.93 7.94
N VAL A 37 3.25 3.63 7.63
CA VAL A 37 2.39 2.66 8.32
C VAL A 37 3.01 2.07 9.59
N GLN A 38 4.34 2.11 9.74
CA GLN A 38 5.05 1.57 10.90
C GLN A 38 4.46 2.06 12.24
N PRO A 39 4.36 3.38 12.51
CA PRO A 39 3.78 3.87 13.76
C PRO A 39 2.27 3.63 13.85
N MET A 40 1.55 3.60 12.72
CA MET A 40 0.10 3.38 12.68
C MET A 40 -0.28 1.97 13.16
N LEU A 41 0.56 0.98 12.82
CA LEU A 41 0.37 -0.43 13.13
C LEU A 41 1.09 -0.87 14.41
N GLY A 42 2.04 -0.07 14.92
CA GLY A 42 2.84 -0.44 16.09
C GLY A 42 3.82 -1.58 15.80
N VAL A 43 4.44 -1.53 14.63
CA VAL A 43 5.33 -2.58 14.09
C VAL A 43 6.76 -2.06 13.97
N VAL A 44 7.70 -2.96 13.68
CA VAL A 44 9.12 -2.62 13.47
C VAL A 44 9.53 -2.96 12.04
N LYS A 45 10.47 -2.20 11.48
CA LYS A 45 11.10 -2.53 10.20
C LYS A 45 11.96 -3.78 10.34
N LEU A 46 11.87 -4.67 9.36
CA LEU A 46 12.84 -5.73 9.14
C LEU A 46 14.06 -5.16 8.40
N GLU A 47 15.12 -5.95 8.27
CA GLU A 47 16.30 -5.55 7.51
C GLU A 47 15.92 -5.21 6.06
N HIS A 48 16.60 -4.22 5.48
CA HIS A 48 16.32 -3.79 4.12
C HIS A 48 16.52 -4.95 3.13
N ASN A 49 15.54 -5.16 2.24
CA ASN A 49 15.45 -6.32 1.34
C ASN A 49 15.32 -7.68 2.03
N SER A 50 14.81 -7.72 3.27
CA SER A 50 14.48 -8.99 3.92
C SER A 50 13.52 -9.81 3.04
N SER A 51 13.88 -11.07 2.83
CA SER A 51 13.00 -12.02 2.12
C SER A 51 11.72 -12.35 2.92
N GLU A 52 11.67 -11.94 4.19
CA GLU A 52 10.58 -12.21 5.13
C GLU A 52 9.43 -11.19 5.08
N GLY A 53 9.67 -10.05 4.43
CA GLY A 53 8.77 -8.92 4.36
C GLY A 53 9.44 -7.63 4.83
N ASP A 54 8.66 -6.55 4.86
CA ASP A 54 9.18 -5.21 5.13
C ASP A 54 9.09 -4.87 6.62
N LEU A 55 8.03 -5.35 7.29
CA LEU A 55 7.72 -5.04 8.68
C LEU A 55 7.39 -6.31 9.49
N TRP A 56 7.59 -6.24 10.81
CA TRP A 56 7.21 -7.30 11.74
C TRP A 56 6.36 -6.79 12.89
N HIS A 57 5.23 -7.44 13.12
CA HIS A 57 4.41 -7.25 14.31
C HIS A 57 4.78 -8.25 15.40
N LYS A 58 5.81 -7.94 16.20
CA LYS A 58 6.34 -8.81 17.27
C LYS A 58 5.26 -9.44 18.18
N ARG A 59 4.31 -8.63 18.67
CA ARG A 59 3.24 -9.14 19.55
C ARG A 59 2.26 -10.09 18.86
N LEU A 60 2.07 -10.00 17.55
CA LEU A 60 1.15 -10.88 16.82
C LEU A 60 1.92 -11.94 16.03
N ASN A 61 3.25 -11.96 16.13
CA ASN A 61 4.15 -12.78 15.34
C ASN A 61 3.76 -12.80 13.86
N ALA A 62 3.59 -11.60 13.28
CA ALA A 62 3.12 -11.43 11.92
C ALA A 62 4.18 -10.73 11.06
N ALA A 63 4.60 -11.39 9.97
CA ALA A 63 5.35 -10.75 8.90
C ALA A 63 4.41 -9.88 8.05
N ILE A 64 4.90 -8.75 7.57
CA ILE A 64 4.08 -7.78 6.86
C ILE A 64 4.82 -7.33 5.60
N GLN A 65 4.18 -7.48 4.46
CA GLN A 65 4.59 -6.83 3.21
C GLN A 65 3.78 -5.57 2.98
N VAL A 66 4.44 -4.45 2.75
CA VAL A 66 3.85 -3.19 2.34
C VAL A 66 3.86 -3.07 0.81
N LYS A 67 2.79 -2.52 0.26
CA LYS A 67 2.67 -2.17 -1.15
C LYS A 67 2.02 -0.80 -1.31
N THR A 68 2.75 0.13 -1.90
CA THR A 68 2.28 1.50 -2.13
C THR A 68 1.81 1.67 -3.58
N GLY A 69 0.61 2.21 -3.77
CA GLY A 69 0.03 2.37 -5.11
C GLY A 69 -0.89 3.59 -5.26
N GLY A 70 -0.94 4.11 -6.49
CA GLY A 70 -1.72 5.31 -6.84
C GLY A 70 -3.20 5.01 -7.08
N ASN A 71 -4.08 5.95 -6.77
CA ASN A 71 -5.54 5.78 -6.77
C ASN A 71 -6.22 5.50 -8.13
N THR A 72 -5.51 5.60 -9.27
CA THR A 72 -6.06 5.29 -10.60
C THR A 72 -5.83 3.87 -11.06
N ASP A 73 -4.87 3.19 -10.45
CA ASP A 73 -4.36 1.91 -10.91
C ASP A 73 -4.52 0.87 -9.80
N HIS A 74 -4.37 -0.39 -10.12
CA HIS A 74 -4.28 -1.46 -9.12
C HIS A 74 -3.00 -1.28 -8.27
N VAL A 75 -2.90 -2.08 -7.21
CA VAL A 75 -1.62 -2.34 -6.57
C VAL A 75 -1.14 -3.73 -6.99
N SER A 76 0.12 -3.82 -7.41
CA SER A 76 0.69 -5.05 -7.95
C SER A 76 1.50 -5.78 -6.90
N ILE A 77 1.36 -7.11 -6.89
CA ILE A 77 2.14 -8.02 -6.06
C ILE A 77 2.84 -9.00 -7.00
N ARG A 78 4.16 -9.09 -6.94
CA ARG A 78 4.91 -10.08 -7.71
C ARG A 78 4.56 -11.47 -7.20
N GLU A 79 4.20 -12.40 -8.08
CA GLU A 79 3.75 -13.73 -7.66
C GLU A 79 4.81 -14.50 -6.87
N SER A 80 6.07 -14.44 -7.32
CA SER A 80 7.17 -15.09 -6.59
C SER A 80 7.38 -14.56 -5.18
N GLN A 81 7.05 -13.28 -4.92
CA GLN A 81 7.10 -12.73 -3.57
C GLN A 81 5.95 -13.30 -2.71
N LEU A 82 4.75 -13.40 -3.29
CA LEU A 82 3.61 -14.00 -2.60
C LEU A 82 3.91 -15.47 -2.26
N ASP A 83 4.54 -16.23 -3.16
CA ASP A 83 4.95 -17.61 -2.90
C ASP A 83 5.93 -17.71 -1.72
N THR A 84 6.99 -16.88 -1.72
CA THR A 84 7.94 -16.82 -0.60
C THR A 84 7.23 -16.56 0.72
N HIS A 85 6.30 -15.60 0.73
CA HIS A 85 5.59 -15.23 1.94
C HIS A 85 4.68 -16.37 2.38
N LEU A 86 3.93 -17.01 1.47
CA LEU A 86 3.08 -18.15 1.79
C LEU A 86 3.84 -19.30 2.45
N VAL A 87 5.07 -19.58 2.01
CA VAL A 87 5.96 -20.57 2.64
C VAL A 87 6.32 -20.16 4.07
N GLN A 88 6.68 -18.89 4.29
CA GLN A 88 7.04 -18.37 5.62
C GLN A 88 5.86 -18.34 6.61
N CYS A 89 4.63 -18.31 6.13
CA CYS A 89 3.42 -18.34 6.98
C CYS A 89 3.00 -19.75 7.39
N GLN A 90 3.72 -20.81 7.01
CA GLN A 90 3.40 -22.19 7.38
C GLN A 90 3.73 -22.54 8.84
N GLY A 91 4.10 -21.55 9.66
CA GLY A 91 4.25 -21.69 11.11
C GLY A 91 5.67 -21.43 11.63
N PHE A 92 6.64 -21.16 10.76
CA PHE A 92 7.97 -20.69 11.14
C PHE A 92 8.57 -19.81 10.02
N PRO A 93 9.14 -18.64 10.35
CA PRO A 93 9.25 -18.05 11.69
C PRO A 93 7.96 -17.33 12.15
N TYR A 94 6.98 -17.11 11.25
CA TYR A 94 5.78 -16.34 11.54
C TYR A 94 4.54 -17.22 11.71
N SER A 95 3.66 -16.78 12.60
CA SER A 95 2.33 -17.39 12.78
C SER A 95 1.29 -16.80 11.83
N HIS A 96 1.57 -15.61 11.30
CA HIS A 96 0.69 -14.88 10.41
C HIS A 96 1.53 -14.12 9.39
N CYS A 97 0.96 -13.87 8.21
CA CYS A 97 1.51 -12.86 7.32
C CYS A 97 0.41 -12.00 6.73
N TRP A 98 0.69 -10.72 6.60
CA TRP A 98 -0.25 -9.73 6.11
C TRP A 98 0.35 -8.94 4.96
N TYR A 99 -0.54 -8.45 4.11
CA TYR A 99 -0.22 -7.38 3.17
C TYR A 99 -0.84 -6.07 3.66
N VAL A 100 -0.06 -5.00 3.61
CA VAL A 100 -0.49 -3.63 3.90
C VAL A 100 -0.44 -2.83 2.61
N PHE A 101 -1.58 -2.37 2.15
CA PHE A 101 -1.69 -1.58 0.93
C PHE A 101 -1.85 -0.11 1.29
N VAL A 102 -0.90 0.70 0.84
CA VAL A 102 -0.89 2.16 1.03
C VAL A 102 -1.36 2.82 -0.26
N LYS A 103 -2.55 3.41 -0.21
CA LYS A 103 -3.14 4.12 -1.34
C LYS A 103 -2.81 5.60 -1.26
N TYR A 104 -2.32 6.19 -2.35
CA TYR A 104 -2.12 7.62 -2.46
C TYR A 104 -2.80 8.22 -3.70
N ARG A 105 -3.08 9.52 -3.67
CA ARG A 105 -3.60 10.25 -4.82
C ARG A 105 -2.47 10.53 -5.79
N ASN A 106 -2.54 9.97 -6.99
CA ASN A 106 -1.54 10.21 -8.03
C ASN A 106 -2.06 11.03 -9.21
N ARG A 107 -3.31 11.50 -9.19
CA ARG A 107 -3.86 12.32 -10.29
C ARG A 107 -4.58 13.58 -9.85
N LYS A 108 -4.41 14.62 -10.67
CA LYS A 108 -5.18 15.88 -10.65
C LYS A 108 -5.57 16.24 -12.08
N ARG A 109 -6.81 16.67 -12.29
CA ARG A 109 -7.27 17.19 -13.58
C ARG A 109 -6.64 18.57 -13.77
N ARG A 110 -5.98 18.79 -14.90
CA ARG A 110 -5.49 20.10 -15.32
C ARG A 110 -6.63 20.95 -15.85
N GLU A 111 -6.42 22.27 -15.92
CA GLU A 111 -7.36 23.23 -16.51
C GLU A 111 -7.61 22.94 -18.00
N ASP A 112 -6.61 22.41 -18.70
CA ASP A 112 -6.69 21.99 -20.11
C ASP A 112 -7.38 20.61 -20.31
N GLY A 113 -7.97 20.05 -19.25
CA GLY A 113 -8.67 18.76 -19.28
C GLY A 113 -7.77 17.53 -19.25
N ARG A 114 -6.44 17.65 -19.36
CA ARG A 114 -5.51 16.51 -19.27
C ARG A 114 -5.30 16.06 -17.82
N ASN A 115 -4.95 14.79 -17.65
CA ASN A 115 -4.65 14.22 -16.33
C ASN A 115 -3.16 14.39 -15.99
N LEU A 116 -2.86 15.15 -14.93
CA LEU A 116 -1.52 15.27 -14.35
C LEU A 116 -1.23 14.03 -13.48
N ARG A 117 -0.08 13.39 -13.68
CA ARG A 117 0.44 12.38 -12.73
C ARG A 117 1.23 13.11 -11.65
N LEU A 118 0.63 13.27 -10.47
CA LEU A 118 1.16 14.12 -9.40
C LEU A 118 2.59 13.74 -9.03
N PHE A 119 2.84 12.46 -8.74
CA PHE A 119 4.17 12.00 -8.31
C PHE A 119 5.27 12.37 -9.30
N GLN A 120 5.06 12.05 -10.57
CA GLN A 120 6.06 12.29 -11.63
C GLN A 120 6.32 13.78 -11.93
N GLU A 121 5.42 14.65 -11.48
CA GLU A 121 5.46 16.08 -11.81
C GLU A 121 5.89 16.92 -10.61
N THR A 122 5.64 16.45 -9.38
CA THR A 122 5.95 17.17 -8.14
C THR A 122 7.14 16.61 -7.37
N VAL A 123 7.61 15.40 -7.70
CA VAL A 123 8.74 14.76 -7.05
C VAL A 123 9.88 14.66 -8.05
N GLN A 124 10.99 15.34 -7.74
CA GLN A 124 12.23 15.31 -8.51
C GLN A 124 13.31 14.51 -7.77
N GLU A 125 13.27 14.46 -6.43
CA GLU A 125 14.28 13.83 -5.59
C GLU A 125 13.68 12.86 -4.56
N GLU A 126 14.46 11.86 -4.14
CA GLU A 126 14.04 10.83 -3.17
C GLU A 126 13.62 11.45 -1.82
N SER A 127 14.29 12.55 -1.43
CA SER A 127 14.02 13.32 -0.20
C SER A 127 12.63 13.96 -0.16
N GLU A 128 11.99 14.19 -1.31
CA GLU A 128 10.66 14.81 -1.42
C GLU A 128 9.52 13.78 -1.31
N VAL A 129 9.84 12.49 -1.43
CA VAL A 129 8.85 11.40 -1.45
C VAL A 129 8.06 11.31 -0.14
N PRO A 130 8.67 11.42 1.06
CA PRO A 130 7.92 11.39 2.31
C PRO A 130 6.91 12.55 2.44
N ASP A 131 7.27 13.76 1.99
CA ASP A 131 6.37 14.91 2.00
C ASP A 131 5.22 14.74 1.00
N PHE A 132 5.53 14.25 -0.22
CA PHE A 132 4.52 13.90 -1.20
C PHE A 132 3.49 12.91 -0.64
N LEU A 133 3.95 11.81 -0.04
CA LEU A 133 3.07 10.80 0.52
C LEU A 133 2.27 11.38 1.69
N GLY A 134 2.88 12.21 2.54
CA GLY A 134 2.21 12.94 3.63
C GLY A 134 1.10 13.88 3.17
N ARG A 135 1.12 14.39 1.94
CA ARG A 135 0.03 15.22 1.38
C ARG A 135 -1.03 14.43 0.65
N HIS A 136 -0.68 13.23 0.19
CA HIS A 136 -1.46 12.50 -0.80
C HIS A 136 -1.91 11.11 -0.37
N LEU A 137 -1.56 10.62 0.82
CA LEU A 137 -2.10 9.38 1.36
C LEU A 137 -3.65 9.45 1.43
N LYS A 138 -4.29 8.39 0.93
CA LYS A 138 -5.75 8.27 0.77
C LYS A 138 -6.35 7.02 1.38
N GLY A 139 -5.56 6.07 1.84
CA GLY A 139 -6.07 4.89 2.52
C GLY A 139 -4.97 3.92 2.90
N VAL A 140 -5.20 3.15 3.95
CA VAL A 140 -4.34 2.05 4.38
C VAL A 140 -5.21 0.82 4.61
N TYR A 141 -4.86 -0.28 3.96
CA TYR A 141 -5.63 -1.51 3.97
C TYR A 141 -4.76 -2.69 4.40
N VAL A 142 -5.08 -3.31 5.53
CA VAL A 142 -4.34 -4.46 6.07
C VAL A 142 -5.12 -5.74 5.78
N VAL A 143 -4.53 -6.70 5.10
CA VAL A 143 -5.23 -7.89 4.62
C VAL A 143 -4.42 -9.14 4.91
N ASP A 144 -5.08 -10.19 5.40
CA ASP A 144 -4.47 -11.50 5.61
C ASP A 144 -3.99 -12.11 4.28
N ILE A 145 -2.81 -12.73 4.28
CA ILE A 145 -2.24 -13.34 3.08
C ILE A 145 -3.18 -14.35 2.41
N LYS A 146 -4.03 -15.05 3.18
CA LYS A 146 -5.01 -16.01 2.62
C LYS A 146 -6.02 -15.34 1.69
N ILE A 147 -6.37 -14.08 1.95
CA ILE A 147 -7.27 -13.32 1.09
C ILE A 147 -6.56 -12.96 -0.22
N VAL A 148 -5.28 -12.60 -0.14
CA VAL A 148 -4.44 -12.31 -1.32
C VAL A 148 -4.25 -13.56 -2.17
N ASP A 149 -4.01 -14.71 -1.55
CA ASP A 149 -3.87 -15.99 -2.24
C ASP A 149 -5.19 -16.46 -2.88
N ALA A 150 -6.31 -16.31 -2.18
CA ALA A 150 -7.63 -16.58 -2.76
C ALA A 150 -7.93 -15.68 -3.98
N LEU A 151 -7.53 -14.41 -3.94
CA LEU A 151 -7.60 -13.52 -5.10
C LEU A 151 -6.71 -14.00 -6.24
N ARG A 152 -5.48 -14.45 -5.95
CA ARG A 152 -4.59 -15.06 -6.95
C ARG A 152 -5.26 -16.25 -7.64
N HIS A 153 -5.84 -17.18 -6.89
CA HIS A 153 -6.53 -18.33 -7.48
C HIS A 153 -7.74 -17.94 -8.32
N LYS A 154 -8.43 -16.85 -7.95
CA LYS A 154 -9.61 -16.39 -8.68
C LYS A 154 -9.29 -15.59 -9.94
N LEU A 155 -8.23 -14.80 -9.92
CA LEU A 155 -7.89 -13.85 -10.98
C LEU A 155 -6.73 -14.31 -11.87
N GLY A 156 -5.83 -15.16 -11.34
CA GLY A 156 -4.53 -15.49 -11.95
C GLY A 156 -3.56 -14.30 -11.95
N ALA A 157 -2.43 -14.46 -12.64
CA ALA A 157 -1.53 -13.36 -12.97
C ALA A 157 -2.25 -12.40 -13.93
N THR A 158 -2.53 -11.18 -13.47
CA THR A 158 -3.28 -10.18 -14.22
C THR A 158 -2.40 -9.08 -14.82
N GLY A 159 -1.10 -9.08 -14.52
CA GLY A 159 -0.15 -8.09 -15.03
C GLY A 159 1.31 -8.50 -14.92
N TRP A 160 2.19 -7.52 -15.17
CA TRP A 160 3.64 -7.67 -15.10
C TRP A 160 4.29 -6.50 -14.37
N VAL A 161 5.20 -6.79 -13.43
CA VAL A 161 5.99 -5.77 -12.73
C VAL A 161 7.44 -5.88 -13.15
N ARG A 162 8.05 -4.74 -13.48
CA ARG A 162 9.49 -4.64 -13.70
C ARG A 162 10.22 -4.60 -12.35
N HIS A 163 11.20 -5.46 -12.19
CA HIS A 163 12.06 -5.50 -11.00
C HIS A 163 13.50 -5.78 -11.43
N GLY A 164 14.40 -4.82 -11.19
CA GLY A 164 15.73 -4.82 -11.81
C GLY A 164 15.64 -4.87 -13.34
N ASN A 165 16.33 -5.83 -13.95
CA ASN A 165 16.35 -6.03 -15.41
C ASN A 165 15.25 -6.99 -15.92
N GLY A 166 14.42 -7.55 -15.04
CA GLY A 166 13.39 -8.53 -15.39
C GLY A 166 11.96 -7.99 -15.36
N LEU A 167 11.07 -8.63 -16.12
CA LEU A 167 9.62 -8.52 -16.00
C LEU A 167 9.10 -9.79 -15.34
N PHE A 168 8.30 -9.63 -14.29
CA PHE A 168 7.78 -10.74 -13.50
C PHE A 168 6.26 -10.72 -13.49
N PRO A 169 5.59 -11.90 -13.53
CA PRO A 169 4.16 -11.98 -13.35
C PRO A 169 3.72 -11.35 -12.04
N SER A 170 2.60 -10.65 -12.07
CA SER A 170 2.04 -10.00 -10.90
C SER A 170 0.53 -10.16 -10.80
N LEU A 171 0.06 -10.31 -9.57
CA LEU A 171 -1.33 -10.13 -9.20
C LEU A 171 -1.62 -8.64 -9.04
N GLU A 172 -2.58 -8.13 -9.81
CA GLU A 172 -3.06 -6.75 -9.73
C GLU A 172 -4.38 -6.68 -8.93
N ILE A 173 -4.35 -6.00 -7.78
CA ILE A 173 -5.53 -5.80 -6.93
C ILE A 173 -6.05 -4.37 -7.12
N GLY A 174 -7.22 -4.21 -7.73
CA GLY A 174 -7.85 -2.90 -7.91
C GLY A 174 -8.37 -2.32 -6.60
N TRP A 175 -8.27 -0.99 -6.39
CA TRP A 175 -8.75 -0.35 -5.15
C TRP A 175 -10.22 -0.57 -4.84
N ARG A 176 -11.05 -0.81 -5.86
CA ARG A 176 -12.47 -1.16 -5.69
C ARG A 176 -12.68 -2.45 -4.90
N PHE A 177 -11.70 -3.35 -4.87
CA PHE A 177 -11.73 -4.53 -4.02
C PHE A 177 -11.87 -4.14 -2.55
N PHE A 178 -11.02 -3.24 -2.05
CA PHE A 178 -11.06 -2.82 -0.65
C PHE A 178 -12.33 -2.02 -0.32
N GLU A 179 -12.85 -1.25 -1.28
CA GLU A 179 -14.15 -0.58 -1.13
C GLU A 179 -15.29 -1.58 -1.00
N LYS A 180 -15.31 -2.64 -1.81
CA LYS A 180 -16.29 -3.73 -1.67
C LYS A 180 -16.09 -4.50 -0.36
N LEU A 181 -14.85 -4.77 0.03
CA LEU A 181 -14.53 -5.46 1.28
C LEU A 181 -15.04 -4.69 2.50
N ARG A 182 -15.04 -3.35 2.43
CA ARG A 182 -15.58 -2.48 3.48
C ARG A 182 -17.11 -2.56 3.61
N HIS A 183 -17.83 -2.67 2.50
CA HIS A 183 -19.30 -2.56 2.46
C HIS A 183 -20.04 -3.89 2.37
N SER A 184 -19.39 -4.92 1.82
CA SER A 184 -19.98 -6.22 1.49
C SER A 184 -18.97 -7.35 1.68
N SER A 185 -18.35 -7.40 2.85
CA SER A 185 -17.23 -8.30 3.15
C SER A 185 -17.58 -9.78 2.93
N GLU A 186 -18.77 -10.22 3.37
CA GLU A 186 -19.19 -11.62 3.21
C GLU A 186 -19.26 -12.04 1.75
N ASP A 187 -19.87 -11.22 0.90
CA ASP A 187 -19.98 -11.51 -0.54
C ASP A 187 -18.60 -11.52 -1.20
N VAL A 188 -17.71 -10.60 -0.81
CA VAL A 188 -16.33 -10.57 -1.30
C VAL A 188 -15.59 -11.85 -0.94
N PHE A 189 -15.68 -12.32 0.31
CA PHE A 189 -15.04 -13.57 0.72
C PHE A 189 -15.62 -14.79 0.00
N ARG A 190 -16.94 -14.90 -0.10
CA ARG A 190 -17.59 -16.00 -0.84
C ARG A 190 -17.20 -16.01 -2.32
N ALA A 191 -17.10 -14.83 -2.96
CA ALA A 191 -16.72 -14.72 -4.37
C ALA A 191 -15.30 -15.23 -4.68
N VAL A 192 -14.41 -15.21 -3.68
CA VAL A 192 -13.05 -15.75 -3.77
C VAL A 192 -12.89 -17.11 -3.09
N GLY A 193 -14.00 -17.77 -2.69
CA GLY A 193 -13.98 -19.11 -2.12
C GLY A 193 -13.55 -19.19 -0.64
N LEU A 194 -13.65 -18.10 0.11
CA LEU A 194 -13.32 -18.04 1.53
C LEU A 194 -14.58 -18.05 2.41
N ASP A 195 -14.50 -18.70 3.57
CA ASP A 195 -15.55 -18.63 4.61
C ASP A 195 -15.46 -17.27 5.34
N PRO A 196 -16.49 -16.40 5.25
CA PRO A 196 -16.48 -15.10 5.92
C PRO A 196 -16.23 -15.18 7.44
N ARG A 197 -16.61 -16.28 8.10
CA ARG A 197 -16.47 -16.46 9.55
C ARG A 197 -15.01 -16.58 9.99
N CYS A 198 -14.13 -16.95 9.08
CA CYS A 198 -12.69 -17.03 9.32
C CYS A 198 -12.03 -15.66 9.38
N PHE A 199 -12.72 -14.58 9.00
CA PHE A 199 -12.14 -13.25 8.91
C PHE A 199 -12.93 -12.22 9.71
N ARG A 200 -12.22 -11.25 10.26
CA ARG A 200 -12.80 -10.04 10.85
C ARG A 200 -12.43 -8.85 10.00
N VAL A 201 -13.46 -8.13 9.58
CA VAL A 201 -13.30 -6.87 8.86
C VAL A 201 -13.70 -5.73 9.79
N ARG A 202 -12.84 -4.73 9.93
CA ARG A 202 -13.22 -3.43 10.52
C ARG A 202 -12.72 -2.31 9.63
N SER A 203 -13.50 -1.24 9.56
CA SER A 203 -13.13 -0.01 8.88
C SER A 203 -13.50 1.20 9.71
N HIS A 204 -12.68 2.23 9.66
CA HIS A 204 -12.90 3.51 10.33
C HIS A 204 -12.13 4.61 9.58
N GLN A 205 -12.44 5.86 9.90
CA GLN A 205 -11.57 6.98 9.55
C GLN A 205 -10.44 7.06 10.58
N ALA A 206 -9.21 6.93 10.11
CA ALA A 206 -8.00 7.07 10.88
C ALA A 206 -7.47 8.50 10.78
N GLU A 207 -6.87 8.98 11.87
CA GLU A 207 -6.13 10.24 11.91
C GLU A 207 -4.74 10.03 12.50
N THR A 208 -3.70 10.56 11.85
CA THR A 208 -2.30 10.45 12.29
C THR A 208 -1.46 11.58 11.70
N LYS A 209 -0.17 11.64 12.05
CA LYS A 209 0.80 12.56 11.46
C LYS A 209 1.91 11.81 10.74
N PHE A 210 2.30 12.30 9.56
CA PHE A 210 3.43 11.79 8.80
C PHE A 210 4.10 12.94 8.03
N SER A 211 5.43 13.05 8.11
CA SER A 211 6.21 14.11 7.46
C SER A 211 5.67 15.53 7.71
N GLY A 212 5.20 15.81 8.94
CA GLY A 212 4.62 17.11 9.31
C GLY A 212 3.16 17.34 8.89
N HIS A 213 2.56 16.40 8.15
CA HIS A 213 1.17 16.52 7.68
C HIS A 213 0.22 15.74 8.58
N THR A 214 -0.91 16.37 8.93
CA THR A 214 -2.03 15.65 9.57
C THR A 214 -2.84 14.94 8.49
N LEU A 215 -2.92 13.63 8.61
CA LEU A 215 -3.55 12.74 7.66
C LEU A 215 -4.90 12.26 8.20
N LYS A 216 -5.94 12.33 7.37
CA LYS A 216 -7.23 11.68 7.62
C LYS A 216 -7.57 10.77 6.45
N PHE A 217 -7.77 9.48 6.71
CA PHE A 217 -7.98 8.49 5.65
C PHE A 217 -8.80 7.28 6.12
N PRO A 218 -9.47 6.56 5.20
CA PRO A 218 -10.05 5.26 5.50
C PRO A 218 -8.94 4.26 5.85
N PHE A 219 -9.03 3.70 7.05
CA PHE A 219 -8.29 2.52 7.45
C PHE A 219 -9.23 1.32 7.43
N LEU A 220 -8.76 0.20 6.90
CA LEU A 220 -9.48 -1.06 6.93
C LEU A 220 -8.51 -2.19 7.25
N TYR A 221 -8.95 -3.13 8.08
CA TYR A 221 -8.29 -4.41 8.19
C TYR A 221 -9.25 -5.56 7.92
N ALA A 222 -8.75 -6.62 7.32
CA ALA A 222 -9.43 -7.90 7.10
C ALA A 222 -8.47 -9.03 7.48
N LEU A 223 -8.58 -9.54 8.70
CA LEU A 223 -7.60 -10.45 9.32
C LEU A 223 -8.27 -11.72 9.87
N ASP A 224 -7.50 -12.80 10.06
CA ASP A 224 -8.01 -14.06 10.64
C ASP A 224 -8.73 -13.81 11.98
N SER A 225 -9.96 -14.29 12.12
CA SER A 225 -10.82 -14.05 13.27
C SER A 225 -10.28 -14.65 14.58
N ARG A 226 -9.34 -15.59 14.49
CA ARG A 226 -8.66 -16.20 15.65
C ARG A 226 -7.66 -15.25 16.31
N LEU A 227 -7.17 -14.23 15.60
CA LEU A 227 -6.23 -13.24 16.16
C LEU A 227 -6.86 -12.46 17.32
N GLU A 228 -8.11 -12.01 17.18
CA GLU A 228 -8.79 -11.24 18.23
C GLU A 228 -9.06 -12.06 19.50
N LYS A 229 -9.25 -13.39 19.38
CA LYS A 229 -9.53 -14.26 20.53
C LYS A 229 -8.30 -14.48 21.41
N ARG A 230 -7.09 -14.43 20.85
CA ARG A 230 -5.84 -14.73 21.56
C ARG A 230 -5.10 -13.48 22.03
N ARG A 231 -5.16 -12.38 21.27
CA ARG A 231 -4.51 -11.09 21.59
C ARG A 231 -5.36 -10.00 20.95
N ARG A 232 -6.06 -9.16 21.75
CA ARG A 232 -6.81 -8.00 21.21
C ARG A 232 -5.90 -7.23 20.23
N ILE A 233 -6.24 -7.26 18.95
CA ILE A 233 -5.54 -6.48 17.93
C ILE A 233 -5.74 -5.01 18.31
N SER A 234 -4.65 -4.31 18.58
CA SER A 234 -4.70 -2.90 18.94
C SER A 234 -3.70 -2.15 18.07
N PHE A 235 -4.16 -1.65 16.92
CA PHE A 235 -3.37 -0.72 16.14
C PHE A 235 -3.36 0.64 16.86
N PRO A 236 -2.21 1.29 17.04
CA PRO A 236 -2.14 2.65 17.61
C PRO A 236 -3.12 3.64 16.95
N VAL A 237 -3.28 3.54 15.63
CA VAL A 237 -4.19 4.41 14.86
C VAL A 237 -5.67 4.28 15.26
N LEU A 238 -6.08 3.09 15.72
CA LEU A 238 -7.43 2.87 16.24
C LEU A 238 -7.65 3.62 17.56
N LYS A 239 -6.65 3.62 18.45
CA LYS A 239 -6.75 4.25 19.78
C LYS A 239 -6.81 5.77 19.70
N ALA A 240 -6.05 6.37 18.78
CA ALA A 240 -6.05 7.82 18.57
C ALA A 240 -7.44 8.32 18.15
N THR A 241 -8.15 7.54 17.33
CA THR A 241 -9.50 7.89 16.84
C THR A 241 -10.56 7.81 17.96
N GLU A 242 -10.41 6.89 18.91
CA GLU A 242 -11.32 6.75 20.05
C GLU A 242 -11.16 7.90 21.06
N ALA A 243 -9.92 8.33 21.34
CA ALA A 243 -9.64 9.44 22.25
C ALA A 243 -10.18 10.80 21.74
N SER A 244 -10.22 11.01 20.43
CA SER A 244 -10.76 12.24 19.82
C SER A 244 -12.29 12.35 19.83
N LYS A 245 -13.02 11.28 20.16
CA LYS A 245 -14.50 11.31 20.26
C LYS A 245 -15.01 11.59 21.67
N THR A 246 -14.13 11.56 22.67
CA THR A 246 -14.46 11.75 24.09
C THR A 246 -14.03 13.13 24.62
N ALA A 247 -13.69 14.07 23.73
CA ALA A 247 -13.27 15.43 24.06
C ALA A 247 -14.27 16.44 23.49
#